data_AF-A0AAX3LKU8-F1
#
_entry.id   AF-A0AAX3LKU8-F1
#
_cell.length_a   1.000
_cell.length_b   1.000
_cell.length_c   1.000
_cell.angle_alpha   90.00
_cell.angle_beta   90.00
_cell.angle_gamma   90.00
#
_symmetry.space_group_name_H-M   'P 1'
#
loop_
_entity.id
_entity.type
_entity.pdbx_description
1 polymer ?
#
loop_
_entity_poly.entity_id
_entity_poly.type
_entity_poly.pdbx_seq_one_letter_code
_entity_poly.pdbx_strand_id
1 'polypeptide(L)'
;MASNGTPTPKKVSDLATQKADLSSTALIGIFGSDSTPGALIREGGGKISRVEVGDQVAGGVVSAIGQGTLVLSSRRGNQVLRLPQG
;
A
#
# COMPACT_ATOMS: atom_id res chain seq x y z
N MET A 1 -27.69 37.17 6.17
CA MET A 1 -27.64 36.23 7.31
C MET A 1 -27.42 34.84 6.74
N ALA A 2 -26.44 34.10 7.24
CA ALA A 2 -25.84 32.93 6.59
C ALA A 2 -26.51 31.58 6.94
N SER A 3 -26.57 30.71 5.93
CA SER A 3 -26.39 29.23 5.90
C SER A 3 -26.93 28.32 7.01
N ASN A 4 -27.61 27.22 6.62
CA ASN A 4 -27.59 25.96 7.36
C ASN A 4 -27.56 24.75 6.42
N GLY A 5 -26.42 24.06 6.41
CA GLY A 5 -26.16 22.84 5.64
C GLY A 5 -26.70 21.58 6.31
N THR A 6 -27.14 20.64 5.50
CA THR A 6 -27.57 19.30 5.92
C THR A 6 -26.32 18.45 6.26
N PRO A 7 -26.27 17.74 7.40
CA PRO A 7 -25.10 16.96 7.81
C PRO A 7 -25.04 15.64 7.05
N THR A 8 -24.08 15.49 6.15
CA THR A 8 -23.81 14.21 5.48
C THR A 8 -23.03 13.28 6.44
N PRO A 9 -23.40 11.99 6.57
CA PRO A 9 -22.87 11.09 7.60
C PRO A 9 -21.37 10.79 7.50
N LYS A 10 -20.69 10.87 8.66
CA LYS A 10 -19.25 10.62 8.91
C LYS A 10 -18.82 9.14 8.82
N LYS A 11 -19.29 8.37 7.82
CA LYS A 11 -18.99 6.92 7.72
C LYS A 11 -18.51 6.47 6.34
N VAL A 12 -17.74 7.30 5.65
CA VAL A 12 -17.06 6.92 4.39
C VAL A 12 -15.59 7.34 4.34
N SER A 13 -15.04 7.87 5.43
CA SER A 13 -13.66 8.38 5.47
C SER A 13 -12.65 7.37 6.05
N ASP A 14 -13.09 6.26 6.64
CA ASP A 14 -12.20 5.25 7.25
C ASP A 14 -11.62 4.24 6.26
N LEU A 15 -12.09 4.17 5.01
CA LEU A 15 -11.60 3.17 4.04
C LEU A 15 -10.52 3.70 3.09
N ALA A 16 -10.06 4.93 3.25
CA ALA A 16 -9.18 5.58 2.28
C ALA A 16 -7.92 6.21 2.86
N THR A 17 -7.78 6.33 4.19
CA THR A 17 -6.64 7.06 4.76
C THR A 17 -6.19 6.47 6.09
N GLN A 18 -5.31 5.47 6.05
CA GLN A 18 -4.31 5.32 7.09
C GLN A 18 -3.01 5.84 6.52
N LYS A 19 -2.52 6.93 7.13
CA LYS A 19 -1.33 7.70 6.75
C LYS A 19 -0.22 6.75 6.26
N ALA A 20 -0.01 6.72 4.96
CA ALA A 20 1.27 6.30 4.43
C ALA A 20 2.26 7.37 4.88
N ASP A 21 3.04 7.08 5.92
CA ASP A 21 4.26 7.85 6.18
C ASP A 21 5.11 7.76 4.91
N LEU A 22 5.01 8.82 4.10
CA LEU A 22 5.64 9.07 2.81
C LEU A 22 7.16 9.30 2.94
N SER A 23 7.83 8.61 3.86
CA SER A 23 9.24 8.25 3.65
C SER A 23 9.38 7.17 2.56
N SER A 24 8.29 6.93 1.82
CA SER A 24 8.15 6.57 0.39
C SER A 24 8.65 5.19 -0.04
N THR A 25 8.15 4.15 0.63
CA THR A 25 8.09 2.82 0.00
C THR A 25 6.99 2.79 -1.05
N ALA A 26 7.33 2.52 -2.31
CA ALA A 26 6.41 2.50 -3.44
C ALA A 26 6.48 1.17 -4.20
N LEU A 27 5.33 0.65 -4.64
CA LEU A 27 5.28 -0.49 -5.55
C LEU A 27 5.61 0.01 -6.96
N ILE A 28 6.68 -0.52 -7.59
CA ILE A 28 7.10 -0.13 -8.94
C ILE A 28 6.55 -1.10 -9.98
N GLY A 29 6.50 -2.38 -9.66
CA GLY A 29 6.12 -3.42 -10.61
C GLY A 29 5.77 -4.73 -9.92
N ILE A 30 5.08 -5.60 -10.62
CA ILE A 30 4.80 -6.98 -10.23
C ILE A 30 5.25 -7.88 -11.38
N PHE A 31 5.84 -9.01 -11.05
CA PHE A 31 6.38 -9.97 -11.99
C PHE A 31 6.12 -11.40 -11.47
N GLY A 32 6.45 -12.39 -12.28
CA GLY A 32 6.26 -13.80 -11.94
C GLY A 32 4.97 -14.37 -12.50
N SER A 33 4.71 -15.63 -12.18
CA SER A 33 3.47 -16.32 -12.52
C SER A 33 2.45 -16.15 -11.39
N ASP A 34 1.17 -16.40 -11.67
CA ASP A 34 0.09 -16.31 -10.67
C ASP A 34 0.32 -17.22 -9.45
N SER A 35 1.08 -18.31 -9.63
CA SER A 35 1.46 -19.23 -8.55
C SER A 35 2.61 -18.72 -7.67
N THR A 36 3.48 -17.87 -8.21
CA THR A 36 4.64 -17.29 -7.49
C THR A 36 4.79 -15.81 -7.86
N PRO A 37 3.83 -14.96 -7.46
CA PRO A 37 3.90 -13.54 -7.77
C PRO A 37 5.00 -12.90 -6.92
N GLY A 38 5.77 -12.01 -7.55
CA GLY A 38 6.74 -11.17 -6.86
C GLY A 38 6.57 -9.70 -7.26
N ALA A 39 7.13 -8.82 -6.44
CA ALA A 39 6.97 -7.38 -6.58
C ALA A 39 8.32 -6.66 -6.51
N LEU A 40 8.41 -5.58 -7.29
CA LEU A 40 9.49 -4.62 -7.20
C LEU A 40 8.99 -3.45 -6.38
N ILE A 41 9.72 -3.14 -5.32
CA ILE A 41 9.41 -2.03 -4.43
C ILE A 41 10.61 -1.10 -4.33
N ARG A 42 10.33 0.18 -4.39
CA ARG A 42 11.29 1.22 -4.03
C ARG A 42 11.15 1.43 -2.53
N GLU A 43 12.22 1.24 -1.77
CA GLU A 43 12.29 1.60 -0.36
C GLU A 43 12.50 3.11 -0.21
N GLY A 44 12.27 3.64 0.99
CA GLY A 44 12.41 5.06 1.27
C GLY A 44 13.77 5.69 0.96
N GLY A 45 14.85 4.90 1.06
CA GLY A 45 16.20 5.30 0.67
C GLY A 45 16.46 5.27 -0.85
N GLY A 46 15.46 4.96 -1.68
CA GLY A 46 15.60 4.86 -3.13
C GLY A 46 16.09 3.50 -3.64
N LYS A 47 16.46 2.58 -2.75
CA LYS A 47 16.81 1.19 -3.09
C LYS A 47 15.61 0.48 -3.70
N ILE A 48 15.82 -0.21 -4.81
CA ILE A 48 14.82 -1.09 -5.42
C ILE A 48 15.11 -2.52 -4.97
N SER A 49 14.10 -3.18 -4.41
CA SER A 49 14.18 -4.56 -3.94
C SER A 49 13.11 -5.40 -4.60
N ARG A 50 13.49 -6.64 -4.92
CA ARG A 50 12.59 -7.70 -5.32
C ARG A 50 12.08 -8.39 -4.05
N VAL A 51 10.77 -8.57 -3.93
CA VAL A 51 10.14 -9.25 -2.80
C VAL A 51 9.07 -10.22 -3.26
N GLU A 52 8.87 -11.27 -2.47
CA GLU A 52 7.85 -12.29 -2.66
C GLU A 52 6.95 -12.36 -1.42
N VAL A 53 5.87 -13.14 -1.51
CA VAL A 53 4.97 -13.36 -0.37
C VAL A 53 5.77 -14.02 0.77
N GLY A 54 5.76 -13.41 1.95
CA GLY A 54 6.54 -13.83 3.12
C GLY A 54 7.78 -12.97 3.39
N ASP A 55 8.22 -12.16 2.44
CA ASP A 55 9.42 -11.33 2.63
C ASP A 55 9.16 -10.13 3.54
N GLN A 56 10.18 -9.74 4.30
CA GLN A 56 10.12 -8.58 5.17
C GLN A 56 10.67 -7.33 4.47
N VAL A 57 9.85 -6.28 4.37
CA VAL A 57 10.24 -5.01 3.77
C VAL A 57 9.48 -3.82 4.35
N ALA A 58 10.15 -2.65 4.40
CA ALA A 58 9.58 -1.41 4.89
C ALA A 58 8.96 -1.51 6.29
N GLY A 59 9.48 -2.41 7.14
CA GLY A 59 8.97 -2.67 8.49
C GLY A 59 7.68 -3.51 8.54
N GLY A 60 7.25 -4.08 7.43
CA GLY A 60 6.16 -5.05 7.33
C GLY A 60 6.59 -6.33 6.62
N VAL A 61 5.68 -7.30 6.53
CA VAL A 61 5.85 -8.57 5.81
C VAL A 61 4.88 -8.58 4.64
N VAL A 62 5.35 -8.96 3.46
CA VAL A 62 4.51 -9.13 2.29
C VAL A 62 3.53 -10.27 2.53
N SER A 63 2.24 -9.94 2.59
CA SER A 63 1.18 -10.91 2.86
C SER A 63 0.50 -11.39 1.59
N ALA A 64 0.41 -10.52 0.58
CA ALA A 64 -0.18 -10.86 -0.71
C ALA A 64 0.37 -9.95 -1.81
N ILE A 65 0.48 -10.50 -3.01
CA ILE A 65 0.82 -9.78 -4.24
C ILE A 65 -0.25 -10.15 -5.27
N GLY A 66 -0.88 -9.15 -5.87
CA GLY A 66 -1.94 -9.31 -6.88
C GLY A 66 -1.74 -8.37 -8.06
N GLN A 67 -2.75 -8.24 -8.93
CA GLN A 67 -2.66 -7.38 -10.13
C GLN A 67 -2.53 -5.89 -9.75
N GLY A 68 -1.31 -5.37 -9.74
CA GLY A 68 -1.02 -3.96 -9.44
C GLY A 68 -1.09 -3.58 -7.96
N THR A 69 -1.22 -4.55 -7.07
CA THR A 69 -1.35 -4.33 -5.62
C THR A 69 -0.46 -5.27 -4.81
N LEU A 70 0.07 -4.74 -3.71
CA LEU A 70 0.85 -5.48 -2.73
C LEU A 70 0.32 -5.15 -1.34
N VAL A 71 0.18 -6.17 -0.50
CA VAL A 71 -0.27 -6.02 0.89
C VAL A 71 0.90 -6.28 1.83
N LEU A 72 1.23 -5.30 2.66
CA LEU A 72 2.18 -5.41 3.77
C LEU A 72 1.40 -5.56 5.08
N SER A 73 1.64 -6.63 5.82
CA SER A 73 1.17 -6.74 7.20
C SER A 73 2.29 -6.33 8.14
N SER A 74 2.00 -5.38 9.03
CA SER A 74 2.93 -4.90 10.03
C SER A 74 2.27 -4.95 11.41
N ARG A 75 3.06 -4.74 12.47
CA ARG A 75 2.53 -4.61 13.84
C ARG A 75 1.54 -3.44 13.99
N ARG A 76 1.57 -2.46 13.08
CA ARG A 76 0.66 -1.29 13.10
C ARG A 76 -0.64 -1.53 12.32
N GLY A 77 -0.73 -2.64 11.58
CA GLY A 77 -1.84 -2.98 10.71
C GLY A 77 -1.40 -3.37 9.30
N ASN A 78 -2.39 -3.56 8.43
CA ASN A 78 -2.20 -3.94 7.03
C ASN A 78 -2.20 -2.70 6.14
N GLN A 79 -1.16 -2.57 5.33
CA GLN A 79 -0.99 -1.49 4.38
C GLN A 79 -1.05 -2.05 2.96
N VAL A 80 -1.88 -1.44 2.11
CA VAL A 80 -1.98 -1.81 0.70
C VAL A 80 -1.20 -0.80 -0.14
N LEU A 81 -0.15 -1.27 -0.80
CA LEU A 81 0.60 -0.53 -1.82
C LEU A 81 -0.01 -0.79 -3.19
N ARG A 82 -0.13 0.27 -3.98
CA ARG A 82 -0.63 0.22 -5.36
C ARG A 82 0.46 0.72 -6.28
N LEU A 83 0.46 0.24 -7.52
CA LEU A 83 1.29 0.83 -8.55
C LEU A 83 0.93 2.32 -8.69
N PRO A 84 1.92 3.23 -8.71
CA PRO A 84 1.68 4.63 -8.96
C PRO A 84 1.05 4.77 -10.34
N GLN A 85 -0.06 5.49 -10.39
CA GLN A 85 -0.67 5.90 -11.64
C GLN A 85 0.00 7.22 -12.02
N GLY A 86 0.57 7.25 -13.24
CA GLY A 86 1.32 8.40 -13.74
C GLY A 86 0.49 9.66 -13.89
#